data_AF-A0A7K3DXF4-F1
#
_entry.id   AF-A0A7K3DXF4-F1
#
_cell.length_a   1.000
_cell.length_b   1.000
_cell.length_c   1.000
_cell.angle_alpha   90.00
_cell.angle_beta   90.00
_cell.angle_gamma   90.00
#
_symmetry.space_group_name_H-M   'P 1'
#
loop_
_entity.id
_entity.type
_entity.pdbx_description
1 polymer ?
#
loop_
_entity_poly.entity_id
_entity_poly.type
_entity_poly.pdbx_seq_one_letter_code
_entity_poly.pdbx_strand_id
1 'polypeptide(L)'
;MTHPTTTSWDDLGKVRPALADLYRDLHEHPELSLQEHRSAALLAGHLRTAGFETTEQVGGTGVVGVLRNGAGPVVMLRADFDALPVEEKTGLPYASTVRAVDAEGQDVPVMHACGHDMHAACLVGAATLLAAEAG
;
A
#
# COMPACT_ATOMS: atom_id res chain seq x y z
N MET A 1 2.08 8.64 31.42
CA MET A 1 1.88 10.00 30.90
C MET A 1 1.23 9.86 29.55
N THR A 2 -0.05 10.19 29.42
CA THR A 2 -0.72 10.20 28.11
C THR A 2 -0.30 11.48 27.40
N HIS A 3 0.64 11.39 26.47
CA HIS A 3 0.81 12.48 25.52
C HIS A 3 -0.52 12.59 24.74
N PRO A 4 -1.20 13.74 24.75
CA PRO A 4 -2.31 13.91 23.82
C PRO A 4 -1.71 13.81 22.42
N THR A 5 -2.03 12.73 21.70
CA THR A 5 -1.72 12.60 20.28
C THR A 5 -2.55 13.63 19.54
N THR A 6 -2.03 14.85 19.46
CA THR A 6 -2.46 15.80 18.44
C THR A 6 -1.73 15.40 17.16
N THR A 7 -2.14 14.29 16.53
CA THR A 7 -1.78 14.11 15.12
C THR A 7 -2.38 15.32 14.41
N SER A 8 -1.54 16.29 14.07
CA SER A 8 -2.03 17.48 13.41
C SER A 8 -2.45 17.07 12.01
N TRP A 9 -3.62 17.54 11.57
CA TRP A 9 -4.02 17.44 10.17
C TRP A 9 -2.99 18.11 9.23
N ASP A 10 -2.13 18.98 9.77
CA ASP A 10 -1.01 19.57 9.04
C ASP A 10 0.01 18.53 8.57
N ASP A 11 0.25 17.46 9.34
CA ASP A 11 1.19 16.41 8.97
C ASP A 11 0.67 15.55 7.83
N LEU A 12 -0.65 15.36 7.75
CA LEU A 12 -1.29 14.74 6.58
C LEU A 12 -1.01 15.55 5.31
N GLY A 13 -1.02 16.88 5.42
CA GLY A 13 -0.68 17.78 4.32
C GLY A 13 0.74 17.57 3.77
N LYS A 14 1.69 17.20 4.63
CA LYS A 14 3.10 16.96 4.27
C LYS A 14 3.30 15.64 3.52
N VAL A 15 2.58 14.59 3.90
CA VAL A 15 2.73 13.26 3.27
C VAL A 15 1.86 13.07 2.03
N ARG A 16 0.73 13.79 1.92
CA ARG A 16 -0.26 13.63 0.85
C ARG A 16 0.32 13.65 -0.59
N PRO A 17 1.27 14.53 -0.96
CA PRO A 17 1.82 14.52 -2.32
C PRO A 17 2.48 13.18 -2.68
N ALA A 18 3.34 12.66 -1.79
CA ALA A 18 4.00 11.37 -1.99
C ALA A 18 3.02 10.20 -2.00
N LEU A 19 1.95 10.27 -1.19
CA LEU A 19 0.89 9.25 -1.21
C LEU A 19 0.08 9.29 -2.51
N ALA A 20 -0.13 10.47 -3.10
CA ALA A 20 -0.78 10.60 -4.39
C ALA A 20 0.10 10.06 -5.53
N ASP A 21 1.43 10.21 -5.43
CA ASP A 21 2.39 9.58 -6.34
C ASP A 21 2.36 8.06 -6.20
N LEU A 22 2.40 7.53 -4.97
CA LEU A 22 2.27 6.09 -4.70
C LEU A 22 0.94 5.51 -5.24
N TYR A 23 -0.17 6.20 -4.99
CA TYR A 23 -1.48 5.80 -5.52
C TYR A 23 -1.44 5.69 -7.05
N ARG A 24 -0.95 6.72 -7.75
CA ARG A 24 -0.85 6.70 -9.22
C ARG A 24 0.08 5.60 -9.71
N ASP A 25 1.21 5.40 -9.04
CA ASP A 25 2.17 4.36 -9.39
C ASP A 25 1.55 2.96 -9.28
N LEU A 26 0.84 2.66 -8.19
CA LEU A 26 0.13 1.40 -8.02
C LEU A 26 -1.00 1.25 -9.05
N HIS A 27 -1.76 2.31 -9.31
CA HIS A 27 -2.85 2.30 -10.28
C HIS A 27 -2.38 2.01 -11.71
N GLU A 28 -1.26 2.61 -12.11
CA GLU A 28 -0.68 2.48 -13.45
C GLU A 28 0.06 1.14 -13.65
N HIS A 29 0.50 0.51 -12.56
CA HIS A 29 1.26 -0.75 -12.58
C HIS A 29 0.59 -1.85 -11.73
N PRO A 30 -0.67 -2.21 -12.01
CA PRO A 30 -1.40 -3.18 -11.21
C PRO A 30 -0.91 -4.61 -11.48
N GLU A 31 -1.00 -5.47 -10.48
CA GLU A 31 -0.61 -6.89 -10.56
C GLU A 31 -1.77 -7.79 -10.11
N LEU A 32 -1.94 -8.93 -10.75
CA LEU A 32 -3.00 -9.90 -10.42
C LEU A 32 -2.78 -10.54 -9.04
N SER A 33 -3.87 -11.03 -8.46
CA SER A 33 -3.85 -11.78 -7.20
C SER A 33 -2.75 -12.87 -7.19
N LEU A 34 -1.96 -12.91 -6.12
CA LEU A 34 -0.81 -13.79 -5.88
C LEU A 34 0.39 -13.59 -6.81
N GLN A 35 0.40 -12.54 -7.63
CA GLN A 35 1.49 -12.19 -8.55
C GLN A 35 2.07 -10.80 -8.29
N GLU A 36 1.72 -10.16 -7.17
CA GLU A 36 1.95 -8.75 -6.85
C GLU A 36 3.37 -8.45 -6.33
N HIS A 37 4.39 -8.94 -7.02
CA HIS A 37 5.77 -8.88 -6.55
C HIS A 37 6.32 -7.45 -6.50
N ARG A 38 6.02 -6.61 -7.51
CA ARG A 38 6.45 -5.21 -7.54
C ARG A 38 5.76 -4.41 -6.45
N SER A 39 4.45 -4.57 -6.33
CA SER A 39 3.62 -3.87 -5.36
C SER A 39 4.04 -4.23 -3.94
N ALA A 40 4.25 -5.52 -3.66
CA ALA A 40 4.77 -5.98 -2.38
C ALA A 40 6.13 -5.36 -2.04
N ALA A 41 7.09 -5.39 -2.96
CA ALA A 41 8.42 -4.82 -2.74
C ALA A 41 8.38 -3.30 -2.49
N LEU A 42 7.53 -2.58 -3.23
CA LEU A 42 7.33 -1.15 -3.07
C LEU A 42 6.77 -0.82 -1.67
N LEU A 43 5.70 -1.51 -1.27
CA LEU A 43 5.06 -1.31 0.05
C LEU A 43 6.00 -1.69 1.20
N ALA A 44 6.78 -2.76 1.06
CA ALA A 44 7.82 -3.13 2.02
C ALA A 44 8.91 -2.06 2.14
N GLY A 45 9.29 -1.43 1.01
CA GLY A 45 10.21 -0.29 0.99
C GLY A 45 9.66 0.91 1.79
N HIS A 46 8.38 1.23 1.63
CA HIS A 46 7.72 2.28 2.40
C HIS A 46 7.69 1.99 3.90
N LEU A 47 7.31 0.77 4.32
CA LEU A 47 7.28 0.38 5.73
C LEU A 47 8.68 0.43 6.37
N ARG A 48 9.71 -0.07 5.67
CA ARG A 48 11.11 0.02 6.13
C ARG A 48 11.57 1.46 6.29
N THR A 49 11.26 2.31 5.31
CA THR A 49 11.62 3.75 5.35
C THR A 49 10.93 4.47 6.51
N ALA A 50 9.70 4.08 6.84
CA ALA A 50 8.99 4.61 8.00
C ALA A 50 9.52 4.06 9.35
N GLY A 51 10.38 3.05 9.36
CA GLY A 51 10.99 2.51 10.60
C GLY A 51 10.32 1.24 11.16
N PHE A 52 9.49 0.56 10.37
CA PHE A 52 8.90 -0.72 10.77
C PHE A 52 9.89 -1.88 10.63
N GLU A 53 9.88 -2.79 11.59
CA GLU A 53 10.45 -4.14 11.43
C GLU A 53 9.59 -4.87 10.38
N THR A 54 10.11 -4.95 9.15
CA THR A 54 9.33 -5.39 7.98
C THR A 54 9.73 -6.80 7.58
N THR A 55 8.74 -7.69 7.46
CA THR A 55 8.87 -9.05 6.96
C THR A 55 8.15 -9.16 5.62
N GLU A 56 8.87 -9.57 4.59
CA GLU A 56 8.36 -9.79 3.24
C GLU A 56 8.10 -11.28 3.01
N GLN A 57 7.42 -11.58 1.90
CA GLN A 57 7.15 -12.95 1.45
C GLN A 57 6.30 -13.79 2.40
N VAL A 58 5.44 -13.14 3.20
CA VAL A 58 4.49 -13.81 4.08
C VAL A 58 3.38 -14.41 3.22
N GLY A 59 3.43 -15.73 3.01
CA GLY A 59 2.45 -16.42 2.17
C GLY A 59 2.54 -16.06 0.68
N GLY A 60 3.73 -15.68 0.18
CA GLY A 60 3.97 -15.34 -1.22
C GLY A 60 4.33 -13.86 -1.39
N THR A 61 3.34 -13.00 -1.58
CA THR A 61 3.51 -11.55 -1.78
C THR A 61 3.16 -10.72 -0.54
N GLY A 62 2.71 -11.35 0.55
CA GLY A 62 2.33 -10.65 1.77
C GLY A 62 3.51 -9.92 2.43
N VAL A 63 3.22 -8.72 2.94
CA VAL A 63 4.16 -7.87 3.69
C VAL A 63 3.57 -7.54 5.05
N VAL A 64 4.36 -7.72 6.10
CA VAL A 64 3.97 -7.40 7.48
C VAL A 64 5.00 -6.46 8.08
N GLY A 65 4.55 -5.30 8.58
CA GLY A 65 5.38 -4.38 9.35
C GLY A 65 4.98 -4.34 10.82
N VAL A 66 5.96 -4.41 11.72
CA VAL A 66 5.76 -4.22 13.16
C VAL A 66 6.46 -2.93 13.62
N LEU A 67 5.66 -1.99 14.14
CA LEU A 67 6.15 -0.80 14.83
C LEU A 67 6.03 -1.01 16.34
N ARG A 68 7.15 -0.99 17.06
CA ARG A 68 7.18 -1.14 18.51
C ARG A 68 7.13 0.23 19.17
N ASN A 69 6.19 0.43 20.10
CA ASN A 69 6.00 1.71 20.80
C ASN A 69 5.68 1.50 22.30
N GLY A 70 6.58 0.81 23.00
CA GLY A 70 6.43 0.52 24.43
C GLY A 70 5.37 -0.54 24.77
N ALA A 71 5.06 -0.67 26.06
CA ALA A 71 4.05 -1.60 26.54
C ALA A 71 2.64 -1.00 26.38
N GLY A 72 1.69 -1.80 25.89
CA GLY A 72 0.31 -1.36 25.70
C GLY A 72 -0.50 -2.31 24.81
N PRO A 73 -1.74 -1.92 24.44
CA PRO A 73 -2.54 -2.65 23.48
C PRO A 73 -1.85 -2.76 22.11
N VAL A 74 -2.14 -3.83 21.39
CA VAL A 74 -1.68 -4.05 20.01
C VAL A 74 -2.86 -3.85 19.06
N VAL A 75 -2.62 -3.11 17.97
CA VAL A 75 -3.61 -2.86 16.91
C VAL A 75 -3.03 -3.33 15.57
N MET A 76 -3.85 -3.98 14.76
CA MET A 76 -3.50 -4.37 13.40
C MET A 76 -4.31 -3.55 12.40
N LEU A 77 -3.61 -2.94 11.44
CA LEU A 77 -4.19 -2.31 10.26
C LEU A 77 -3.87 -3.21 9.05
N ARG A 78 -4.83 -3.37 8.14
CA ARG A 78 -4.69 -4.24 6.96
C ARG A 78 -5.20 -3.53 5.71
N ALA A 79 -4.45 -3.66 4.62
CA ALA A 79 -4.87 -3.31 3.27
C ALA A 79 -4.53 -4.48 2.33
N ASP A 80 -5.44 -4.79 1.41
CA ASP A 80 -5.12 -5.51 0.17
C ASP A 80 -4.44 -4.56 -0.83
N PHE A 81 -3.79 -5.14 -1.83
CA PHE A 81 -3.07 -4.42 -2.88
C PHE A 81 -3.03 -5.18 -4.21
N ASP A 82 -3.89 -6.19 -4.39
CA ASP A 82 -4.02 -6.93 -5.66
C ASP A 82 -5.02 -6.25 -6.61
N ALA A 83 -4.86 -6.52 -7.90
CA ALA A 83 -5.71 -6.00 -8.95
C ALA A 83 -6.56 -7.10 -9.62
N LEU A 84 -7.43 -6.69 -10.54
CA LEU A 84 -8.41 -7.56 -11.20
C LEU A 84 -8.16 -7.67 -12.71
N PRO A 85 -8.55 -8.79 -13.35
CA PRO A 85 -8.43 -9.00 -14.79
C PRO A 85 -9.49 -8.21 -15.58
N VAL A 86 -9.41 -6.89 -15.54
CA VAL A 86 -10.39 -5.95 -16.10
C VAL A 86 -9.68 -4.89 -16.96
N GLU A 87 -10.24 -4.61 -18.13
CA GLU A 87 -9.79 -3.49 -18.97
C GLU A 87 -10.21 -2.16 -18.36
N GLU A 88 -9.24 -1.29 -18.10
CA GLU A 88 -9.54 0.04 -17.61
C GLU A 88 -10.13 0.94 -18.70
N LYS A 89 -11.25 1.62 -18.38
CA LYS A 89 -11.97 2.53 -19.30
C LYS A 89 -12.24 3.90 -18.69
N THR A 90 -11.45 4.30 -17.70
CA THR A 90 -11.63 5.56 -16.98
C THR A 90 -11.23 6.78 -17.82
N GLY A 91 -10.26 6.61 -18.74
CA GLY A 91 -9.66 7.70 -19.51
C GLY A 91 -8.71 8.59 -18.68
N LEU A 92 -8.32 8.14 -17.49
CA LEU A 92 -7.38 8.88 -16.64
C LEU A 92 -5.97 8.87 -17.26
N PRO A 93 -5.14 9.92 -17.03
CA PRO A 93 -3.77 9.97 -17.55
C PRO A 93 -2.84 8.87 -17.04
N TYR A 94 -3.22 8.22 -15.94
CA TYR A 94 -2.49 7.13 -15.28
C TYR A 94 -3.29 5.81 -15.33
N ALA A 95 -4.24 5.69 -16.26
CA ALA A 95 -4.98 4.45 -16.46
C ALA A 95 -4.03 3.31 -16.84
N SER A 96 -4.23 2.14 -16.25
CA SER A 96 -3.45 0.95 -16.53
C SER A 96 -3.56 0.53 -17.99
N THR A 97 -2.41 0.14 -18.55
CA THR A 97 -2.31 -0.56 -19.83
C THR A 97 -1.69 -1.96 -19.66
N VAL A 98 -1.51 -2.40 -18.41
CA VAL A 98 -0.84 -3.66 -18.06
C VAL A 98 -1.68 -4.85 -18.52
N ARG A 99 -0.99 -5.86 -19.03
CA ARG A 99 -1.52 -7.20 -19.31
C ARG A 99 -0.71 -8.25 -18.56
N ALA A 100 -1.36 -9.31 -18.12
CA ALA A 100 -0.74 -10.43 -17.42
C ALA A 100 -1.43 -11.76 -17.77
N VAL A 101 -0.81 -12.86 -17.39
CA VAL A 101 -1.38 -14.21 -17.52
C VAL A 101 -2.10 -14.57 -16.22
N ASP A 102 -3.40 -14.84 -16.31
CA ASP A 102 -4.20 -15.25 -15.14
C ASP A 102 -3.94 -16.71 -14.73
N ALA A 103 -4.62 -17.16 -13.67
CA ALA A 103 -4.48 -18.52 -13.16
C ALA A 103 -4.94 -19.60 -14.17
N GLU A 104 -5.78 -19.22 -15.13
CA GLU A 104 -6.30 -20.04 -16.22
C GLU A 104 -5.41 -19.99 -17.48
N GLY A 105 -4.27 -19.28 -17.42
CA GLY A 105 -3.32 -19.16 -18.52
C GLY A 105 -3.74 -18.18 -19.62
N GLN A 106 -4.74 -17.32 -19.37
CA GLN A 106 -5.23 -16.35 -20.34
C GLN A 106 -4.49 -15.02 -20.21
N ASP A 107 -4.16 -14.41 -21.35
CA ASP A 107 -3.63 -13.06 -21.42
C ASP A 107 -4.77 -12.04 -21.22
N VAL A 108 -4.78 -11.36 -20.06
CA VAL A 108 -5.86 -10.48 -19.61
C VAL A 108 -5.34 -9.07 -19.31
N PRO A 109 -6.15 -8.01 -19.54
CA PRO A 109 -5.83 -6.68 -19.03
C PRO A 109 -5.94 -6.66 -17.49
N VAL A 110 -5.20 -5.77 -16.83
CA VAL A 110 -5.17 -5.69 -15.37
C VAL A 110 -5.47 -4.26 -14.90
N MET A 111 -6.35 -4.10 -13.90
CA MET A 111 -6.73 -2.81 -13.33
C MET A 111 -7.03 -2.94 -11.84
N HIS A 112 -6.67 -1.92 -11.04
CA HIS A 112 -7.21 -1.73 -9.69
C HIS A 112 -8.68 -1.26 -9.72
N ALA A 113 -9.60 -2.13 -10.14
CA ALA A 113 -11.03 -1.81 -10.23
C ALA A 113 -11.76 -1.82 -8.88
N CYS A 114 -11.10 -2.27 -7.79
CA CYS A 114 -11.66 -2.32 -6.43
C CYS A 114 -11.04 -1.30 -5.46
N GLY A 115 -10.05 -0.50 -5.91
CA GLY A 115 -9.41 0.53 -5.09
C GLY A 115 -8.34 0.03 -4.12
N HIS A 116 -7.77 -1.16 -4.34
CA HIS A 116 -6.74 -1.73 -3.45
C HIS A 116 -5.43 -0.93 -3.46
N ASP A 117 -5.11 -0.25 -4.57
CA ASP A 117 -4.10 0.80 -4.65
C ASP A 117 -4.33 1.94 -3.65
N MET A 118 -5.57 2.41 -3.52
CA MET A 118 -5.96 3.43 -2.54
C MET A 118 -5.86 2.88 -1.12
N HIS A 119 -6.30 1.65 -0.86
CA HIS A 119 -6.15 1.01 0.45
C HIS A 119 -4.67 0.96 0.87
N ALA A 120 -3.80 0.54 -0.04
CA ALA A 120 -2.37 0.46 0.19
C ALA A 120 -1.74 1.84 0.44
N ALA A 121 -2.07 2.85 -0.37
CA ALA A 121 -1.60 4.23 -0.17
C ALA A 121 -2.05 4.81 1.18
N CYS A 122 -3.31 4.59 1.57
CA CYS A 122 -3.84 4.99 2.88
C CYS A 122 -3.09 4.30 4.03
N LEU A 123 -2.81 3.00 3.92
CA LEU A 123 -2.06 2.26 4.95
C LEU A 123 -0.63 2.78 5.08
N VAL A 124 0.06 3.06 3.97
CA VAL A 124 1.41 3.67 4.00
C VAL A 124 1.37 5.05 4.66
N GLY A 125 0.35 5.86 4.38
CA GLY A 125 0.15 7.15 5.03
C GLY A 125 -0.03 7.03 6.54
N ALA A 126 -0.92 6.14 6.98
CA ALA A 126 -1.14 5.87 8.39
C ALA A 126 0.14 5.35 9.08
N ALA A 127 0.83 4.39 8.46
CA ALA A 127 2.08 3.84 8.97
C ALA A 127 3.15 4.91 9.15
N THR A 128 3.33 5.77 8.14
CA THR A 128 4.31 6.87 8.16
C THR A 128 4.04 7.85 9.31
N LEU A 129 2.78 8.27 9.47
CA LEU A 129 2.41 9.23 10.53
C LEU A 129 2.49 8.60 11.92
N LEU A 130 2.07 7.34 12.09
CA LEU A 130 2.17 6.62 13.36
C LEU A 130 3.64 6.42 13.78
N ALA A 131 4.53 6.15 12.83
CA ALA A 131 5.95 6.01 13.13
C ALA A 131 6.63 7.34 13.47
N ALA A 132 6.19 8.46 12.88
CA ALA A 132 6.70 9.78 13.23
C ALA A 132 6.36 10.20 14.68
N GLU A 133 5.28 9.65 15.24
CA GLU A 133 4.87 9.86 16.63
C GLU A 133 5.43 8.81 17.61
N ALA A 134 6.07 7.75 17.10
CA ALA A 134 6.64 6.70 17.95
C ALA A 134 7.95 7.18 18.58
N GLY A 135 8.01 7.14 19.92
CA GLY A 135 9.15 7.62 20.72
C GLY A 135 9.14 7.02 22.12
#